data_AF-A0A8F9RLD8-F1
#
_entry.id   AF-A0A8F9RLD8-F1
#
_cell.length_a   1.000
_cell.length_b   1.000
_cell.length_c   1.000
_cell.angle_alpha   90.00
_cell.angle_beta   90.00
_cell.angle_gamma   90.00
#
_symmetry.space_group_name_H-M   'P 1'
#
loop_
_entity.id
_entity.type
_entity.pdbx_description
1 polymer ?
#
loop_
_entity_poly.entity_id
_entity_poly.type
_entity_poly.pdbx_seq_one_letter_code
_entity_poly.pdbx_strand_id
1 'polypeptide(L)' 'MAKTTAFHSIKQTVHHNNTSCTEGNNIETENKRSGTGGKPLCSHCARL' A
#
# COMPACT_ATOMS: atom_id res chain seq x y z
N MET A 1 2.41 -1.23 -15.31
CA MET A 1 1.78 -0.68 -14.09
C MET A 1 2.79 0.19 -13.37
N ALA A 2 2.36 1.32 -12.81
CA ALA A 2 3.29 2.23 -12.14
C ALA A 2 3.59 1.72 -10.73
N LYS A 3 4.73 1.02 -10.58
CA LYS A 3 5.25 0.60 -9.28
C LYS A 3 5.78 1.81 -8.53
N THR A 4 5.53 1.86 -7.23
CA THR A 4 6.04 2.89 -6.32
C THR A 4 6.75 2.23 -5.14
N THR A 5 7.45 3.05 -4.35
CA THR A 5 8.05 2.60 -3.11
C THR A 5 6.97 2.02 -2.19
N ALA A 6 7.32 0.96 -1.45
CA ALA A 6 6.35 0.35 -0.56
C ALA A 6 5.83 1.36 0.47
N PHE A 7 4.54 1.28 0.76
CA PHE A 7 3.89 2.05 1.81
C PHE A 7 2.77 1.22 2.45
N HIS A 8 2.37 1.57 3.66
CA HIS A 8 1.25 0.91 4.33
C HIS A 8 0.44 1.92 5.14
N SER A 9 -0.79 1.53 5.50
CA SER A 9 -1.58 2.24 6.50
C SER A 9 -1.34 1.64 7.88
N ILE A 10 -1.26 2.47 8.91
CA ILE A 10 -1.27 2.00 10.31
C ILE A 10 -2.60 1.30 10.67
N LYS A 11 -3.68 1.58 9.93
CA LYS A 11 -5.01 0.98 10.13
C LYS A 11 -5.25 -0.30 9.31
N GLN A 12 -4.32 -0.69 8.43
CA GLN A 12 -4.45 -1.88 7.57
C GLN A 12 -3.45 -2.97 7.93
N THR A 13 -3.72 -4.20 7.52
CA THR A 13 -2.85 -5.37 7.73
C THR A 13 -2.01 -5.72 6.50
N VAL A 14 -2.00 -4.87 5.47
CA VAL A 14 -1.24 -5.07 4.21
C VAL A 14 -0.36 -3.86 3.88
N HIS A 15 0.61 -4.05 2.99
CA HIS A 15 1.33 -2.97 2.33
C HIS A 15 0.98 -2.89 0.84
N HIS A 16 1.27 -1.73 0.26
CA HIS A 16 1.00 -1.38 -1.13
C HIS A 16 2.32 -0.93 -1.79
N ASN A 17 2.46 -1.20 -3.07
CA ASN A 17 3.64 -0.83 -3.86
C ASN A 17 3.28 -0.41 -5.29
N ASN A 18 2.02 -0.10 -5.55
CA ASN A 18 1.52 0.22 -6.88
C ASN A 18 0.58 1.44 -6.80
N THR A 19 0.83 2.46 -7.64
CA THR A 19 0.02 3.69 -7.66
C THR A 19 -1.34 3.49 -8.34
N SER A 20 -1.55 2.36 -9.02
CA SER A 20 -2.85 1.96 -9.54
C SER A 20 -3.73 1.26 -8.48
N CYS A 21 -3.21 0.98 -7.29
CA CYS A 21 -3.99 0.35 -6.21
C CYS A 21 -4.97 1.35 -5.60
N THR A 22 -6.25 1.19 -5.88
CA THR A 22 -7.32 2.05 -5.35
C THR A 22 -7.43 1.99 -3.83
N GLU A 23 -7.18 0.82 -3.22
CA GLU A 23 -7.16 0.64 -1.76
C GLU A 23 -6.00 1.40 -1.11
N GLY A 24 -4.82 1.36 -1.72
CA GLY A 24 -3.63 2.09 -1.26
C GLY A 24 -3.78 3.61 -1.46
N ASN A 25 -4.43 4.02 -2.54
CA ASN A 25 -4.69 5.44 -2.84
C ASN A 25 -5.74 6.06 -1.91
N ASN A 26 -6.61 5.26 -1.28
CA ASN A 26 -7.60 5.72 -0.32
C ASN A 26 -7.05 5.84 1.12
N ILE A 27 -5.75 5.62 1.34
CA ILE A 27 -5.13 5.78 2.66
C ILE A 27 -4.95 7.27 2.94
N GLU A 28 -5.61 7.75 4.00
CA GLU A 28 -5.41 9.11 4.52
C GLU A 28 -3.94 9.36 4.87
N THR A 29 -3.41 10.53 4.51
CA THR A 29 -1.99 10.88 4.69
C THR A 29 -1.52 10.70 6.14
N GLU A 30 -2.37 11.01 7.12
CA GLU A 30 -2.09 10.82 8.55
C GLU A 30 -1.81 9.34 8.93
N ASN A 31 -2.39 8.41 8.18
CA ASN A 31 -2.33 6.97 8.41
C ASN A 31 -1.27 6.28 7.54
N LYS A 32 -0.80 6.95 6.48
CA LYS A 32 0.20 6.42 5.54
C LYS A 32 1.61 6.46 6.13
N ARG A 33 2.34 5.36 5.98
CA ARG A 33 3.75 5.22 6.37
C ARG A 33 4.54 4.61 5.24
N SER A 34 5.78 5.04 5.08
CA SER A 34 6.71 4.47 4.12
C SER A 34 7.14 3.06 4.53
N GLY A 35 7.52 2.24 3.56
CA GLY A 35 7.94 0.85 3.75
C GLY A 35 6.78 -0.15 3.90
N THR A 36 7.13 -1.42 4.08
CA THR A 36 6.15 -2.52 4.18
C THR A 36 5.53 -2.65 5.58
N GLY A 37 6.18 -2.10 6.61
CA GLY A 37 5.74 -2.28 8.01
C GLY A 37 5.70 -3.75 8.45
N GLY A 38 6.44 -4.64 7.77
CA GLY A 38 6.36 -6.09 7.98
C GLY A 38 5.04 -6.73 7.55
N LYS A 39 4.15 -5.98 6.88
CA LYS A 39 2.83 -6.44 6.47
C LYS A 39 2.93 -7.21 5.14
N PRO A 40 2.07 -8.22 4.90
CA PRO A 40 1.97 -8.88 3.60
C PRO A 40 1.57 -7.91 2.48
N LEU A 41 1.87 -8.27 1.22
CA LEU A 41 1.47 -7.48 0.05
C LEU A 41 -0.06 -7.50 -0.11
N CYS A 42 -0.64 -6.34 -0.41
CA CYS A 42 -2.05 -6.22 -0.78
C CYS A 42 -2.35 -7.10 -2.00
N SER A 43 -3.43 -7.90 -1.93
CA SER A 43 -3.82 -8.82 -3.01
C SER A 43 -4.13 -8.12 -4.33
N HIS A 44 -4.62 -6.87 -4.29
CA HIS A 44 -4.85 -6.06 -5.46
C HIS A 44 -3.51 -5.59 -6.07
N CYS A 45 -2.58 -5.09 -5.24
CA CYS A 45 -1.22 -4.77 -5.69
C CYS A 45 -0.51 -5.98 -6.31
N ALA A 46 -0.76 -7.20 -5.82
CA ALA A 46 -0.17 -8.42 -6.40
C ALA A 46 -0.68 -8.75 -7.81
N ARG A 47 -1.88 -8.25 -8.19
CA ARG A 47 -2.49 -8.44 -9.51
C ARG A 47 -2.22 -7.27 -10.47
N LEU A 48 -1.65 -6.18 -9.95
CA LEU A 48 -1.31 -4.97 -10.68
C LEU A 48 0.19 -4.91 -10.99
#